data_AF-E0X6L0-F1
#
_entry.id   AF-E0X6L0-F1
#
_cell.length_a   1.000
_cell.length_b   1.000
_cell.length_c   1.000
_cell.angle_alpha   90.00
_cell.angle_beta   90.00
_cell.angle_gamma   90.00
#
_symmetry.space_group_name_H-M   'P 1'
#
loop_
_entity.id
_entity.type
_entity.pdbx_description
1 polymer ?
#
loop_
_entity_poly.entity_id
_entity_poly.type
_entity_poly.pdbx_seq_one_letter_code
_entity_poly.pdbx_strand_id
1 'polypeptide(L)'
;LHTGRSSVGAVVDNRTGQEGIQRLGAREFLLDQLSQSTHTRRMLSNARWAAGPNVVRDWSYSSERTTGPGFVMTGDSACFV
;
A
#
# COMPACT_ATOMS: atom_id res chain seq x y z
N LEU A 1 13.84 14.15 15.33
CA LEU A 1 12.59 14.04 16.10
C LEU A 1 11.50 13.52 15.18
N HIS A 2 10.99 12.32 15.42
CA HIS A 2 9.86 11.77 14.66
C HIS A 2 8.56 12.42 15.18
N THR A 3 7.66 12.80 14.29
CA THR A 3 6.42 13.54 14.59
C THR A 3 5.34 12.69 15.29
N GLY A 4 5.70 11.51 15.81
CA GLY A 4 4.76 10.53 16.37
C GLY A 4 3.84 9.89 15.34
N ARG A 5 4.16 9.98 14.04
CA ARG A 5 3.38 9.40 12.93
C ARG A 5 4.10 8.21 12.33
N SER A 6 3.33 7.16 12.05
CA SER A 6 3.78 5.98 11.31
C SER A 6 2.84 5.73 10.14
N SER A 7 3.41 5.45 8.96
CA SER A 7 2.64 4.91 7.83
C SER A 7 2.50 3.41 8.01
N VAL A 8 1.31 2.88 7.79
CA VAL A 8 0.99 1.46 7.95
C VAL A 8 0.16 1.02 6.76
N GLY A 9 0.52 -0.11 6.17
CA GLY A 9 -0.21 -0.71 5.05
C GLY A 9 -0.15 -2.24 5.12
N ALA A 10 -1.00 -2.87 4.32
CA ALA A 10 -0.99 -4.31 4.10
C ALA A 10 -0.86 -4.55 2.58
N VAL A 11 0.10 -5.40 2.20
CA VAL A 11 0.22 -5.90 0.83
C VAL A 11 -0.46 -7.25 0.79
N VAL A 12 -1.42 -7.39 -0.10
CA VAL A 12 -2.24 -8.60 -0.25
C VAL A 12 -2.27 -9.02 -1.72
N ASP A 13 -2.60 -10.28 -1.96
CA ASP A 13 -2.94 -10.76 -3.30
C ASP A 13 -4.01 -9.86 -3.95
N ASN A 14 -3.87 -9.60 -5.26
CA ASN A 14 -4.71 -8.64 -5.99
C ASN A 14 -6.20 -9.01 -5.88
N ARG A 15 -6.53 -10.29 -6.12
CA ARG A 15 -7.92 -10.76 -6.06
C ARG A 15 -8.46 -10.68 -4.63
N THR A 16 -7.69 -11.15 -3.66
CA THR A 16 -8.04 -11.09 -2.23
C THR A 16 -8.31 -9.65 -1.77
N GLY A 17 -7.46 -8.70 -2.17
CA GLY A 17 -7.62 -7.28 -1.89
C GLY A 17 -8.87 -6.70 -2.52
N GLN A 18 -9.11 -6.96 -3.81
CA GLN A 18 -10.28 -6.46 -4.52
C GLN A 18 -11.59 -6.97 -3.91
N GLU A 19 -11.72 -8.29 -3.71
CA GLU A 19 -12.92 -8.90 -3.16
C GLU A 19 -13.18 -8.43 -1.72
N GLY A 20 -12.12 -8.34 -0.90
CA GLY A 20 -12.22 -7.87 0.47
C GLY A 20 -12.65 -6.40 0.57
N ILE A 21 -12.06 -5.53 -0.24
CA ILE A 21 -12.39 -4.10 -0.27
C ILE A 21 -13.78 -3.86 -0.83
N GLN A 22 -14.21 -4.59 -1.87
CA GLN A 22 -15.58 -4.50 -2.40
C GLN A 22 -16.62 -4.89 -1.34
N ARG A 23 -16.32 -5.90 -0.53
CA ARG A 23 -17.24 -6.40 0.50
C ARG A 23 -17.30 -5.52 1.75
N LEU A 24 -16.16 -5.03 2.23
CA LEU A 24 -16.04 -4.41 3.55
C LEU A 24 -15.77 -2.90 3.49
N GLY A 25 -15.30 -2.39 2.37
CA GLY A 25 -14.64 -1.09 2.29
C GLY A 25 -13.16 -1.17 2.68
N ALA A 26 -12.38 -0.18 2.22
CA ALA A 26 -10.92 -0.20 2.34
C ALA A 26 -10.42 -0.14 3.79
N ARG A 27 -11.13 0.60 4.66
CA ARG A 27 -10.73 0.80 6.05
C ARG A 27 -10.94 -0.46 6.89
N GLU A 28 -12.13 -1.03 6.80
CA GLU A 28 -12.50 -2.25 7.52
C GLU A 28 -11.67 -3.43 7.02
N PHE A 29 -11.45 -3.54 5.70
CA PHE A 29 -10.54 -4.55 5.15
C PHE A 29 -9.10 -4.42 5.67
N LEU A 30 -8.54 -3.20 5.73
CA LEU A 30 -7.20 -2.98 6.30
C LEU A 30 -7.14 -3.34 7.79
N LEU A 31 -8.17 -3.01 8.57
CA LEU A 31 -8.26 -3.41 9.97
C LEU A 31 -8.27 -4.94 10.13
N ASP A 32 -9.01 -5.64 9.27
CA ASP A 32 -9.03 -7.11 9.24
C ASP A 32 -7.63 -7.68 8.92
N GLN A 33 -6.92 -7.13 7.93
CA GLN A 33 -5.54 -7.57 7.63
C GLN A 33 -4.58 -7.32 8.79
N LEU A 34 -4.64 -6.15 9.42
CA LEU A 34 -3.80 -5.82 10.57
C LEU A 34 -4.10 -6.70 11.79
N SER A 35 -5.35 -7.13 11.95
CA SER A 35 -5.76 -8.01 13.05
C SER A 35 -5.11 -9.39 13.00
N GLN A 36 -4.75 -9.87 11.81
CA GLN A 36 -4.10 -11.16 11.59
C GLN A 36 -2.62 -11.18 12.04
N SER A 37 -2.01 -10.01 12.23
CA SER A 37 -0.63 -9.89 12.74
C SER A 37 -0.62 -9.50 14.22
N THR A 38 -0.33 -10.46 15.09
CA THR A 38 -0.27 -10.27 16.54
C THR A 38 0.75 -9.20 16.98
N HIS A 39 1.86 -9.05 16.27
CA HIS A 39 2.87 -8.04 16.61
C HIS A 39 2.41 -6.64 16.21
N THR A 40 2.01 -6.46 14.95
CA THR A 40 1.56 -5.16 14.42
C THR A 40 0.33 -4.65 15.17
N ARG A 41 -0.65 -5.53 15.46
CA ARG A 41 -1.82 -5.18 16.27
C ARG A 41 -1.42 -4.63 17.65
N ARG A 42 -0.43 -5.24 18.31
CA ARG A 42 0.07 -4.75 19.62
C ARG A 42 0.74 -3.39 19.50
N MET A 43 1.56 -3.18 18.48
CA MET A 43 2.20 -1.88 18.22
C MET A 43 1.18 -0.75 18.03
N LEU A 44 0.05 -1.04 17.38
CA LEU A 44 -0.97 -0.06 17.05
C LEU A 44 -2.07 0.11 18.11
N SER A 45 -1.99 -0.60 19.24
CA SER A 45 -3.04 -0.65 20.26
C SER A 45 -3.46 0.71 20.82
N ASN A 46 -2.52 1.65 20.91
CA ASN A 46 -2.76 3.03 21.37
C ASN A 46 -2.64 4.07 20.25
N ALA A 47 -2.54 3.62 18.99
CA ALA A 47 -2.45 4.52 17.84
C ALA A 47 -3.83 5.07 17.49
N ARG A 48 -3.84 6.28 16.92
CA ARG A 48 -5.03 6.90 16.33
C ARG A 48 -4.83 7.09 14.83
N TRP A 49 -5.90 6.94 14.07
CA TRP A 49 -5.89 7.26 12.65
C TRP A 49 -5.58 8.74 12.44
N ALA A 50 -4.60 9.01 11.59
CA ALA A 50 -4.24 10.37 11.20
C ALA A 50 -4.67 10.71 9.76
N ALA A 51 -5.02 9.70 8.97
CA ALA A 51 -5.57 9.76 7.62
C ALA A 51 -6.23 8.41 7.28
N GLY A 52 -7.16 8.36 6.32
CA GLY A 52 -7.74 7.10 5.83
C GLY A 52 -6.80 6.31 4.92
N PRO A 53 -7.12 5.05 4.59
CA PRO A 53 -6.30 4.23 3.71
C PRO A 53 -6.37 4.72 2.25
N ASN A 54 -5.24 4.62 1.54
CA ASN A 54 -5.18 4.72 0.09
C ASN A 54 -5.02 3.31 -0.48
N VAL A 55 -5.77 2.99 -1.55
CA VAL A 55 -5.68 1.71 -2.23
C VAL A 55 -4.90 1.92 -3.53
N VAL A 56 -3.74 1.27 -3.62
CA VAL A 56 -2.94 1.17 -4.85
C VAL A 56 -3.08 -0.26 -5.36
N ARG A 57 -3.15 -0.43 -6.69
CA ARG A 57 -3.26 -1.75 -7.36
C ARG A 57 -2.39 -1.75 -8.61
N ASP A 58 -2.11 -2.96 -9.10
CA ASP A 58 -1.41 -3.20 -10.37
C ASP A 58 -0.11 -2.38 -10.49
N TRP A 59 0.60 -2.26 -9.36
CA TRP A 59 1.77 -1.37 -9.24
C TRP A 59 3.04 -1.97 -9.83
N SER A 60 3.12 -3.29 -10.01
CA SER A 60 4.30 -3.93 -10.59
C SER A 60 4.23 -3.87 -12.12
N TYR A 61 5.20 -3.19 -12.75
CA TYR A 61 5.33 -3.09 -14.20
C TYR A 61 6.76 -2.75 -14.61
N SER A 62 7.06 -2.97 -15.90
CA SER A 62 8.30 -2.51 -16.51
C SER A 62 8.01 -1.97 -17.92
N SER A 63 8.53 -0.78 -18.22
CA SER A 63 8.48 -0.24 -19.58
C SER A 63 9.38 -1.02 -20.52
N GLU A 64 8.96 -1.23 -21.76
CA GLU A 64 9.78 -1.91 -22.78
C GLU A 64 11.01 -1.07 -23.21
N ARG A 65 10.89 0.25 -23.14
CA ARG A 65 11.97 1.20 -23.46
C ARG A 65 11.95 2.36 -22.45
N THR A 66 13.09 2.65 -21.86
CA THR A 66 13.25 3.68 -20.82
C THR A 66 14.13 4.86 -21.22
N THR A 67 14.73 4.82 -22.41
CA THR A 67 15.59 5.87 -22.95
C THR A 67 15.41 6.03 -24.46
N GLY A 68 15.75 7.19 -24.97
CA GLY A 68 15.83 7.46 -26.41
C GLY A 68 16.43 8.84 -26.69
N PRO A 69 16.54 9.26 -27.96
CA PRO A 69 17.08 10.56 -28.30
C PRO A 69 16.31 11.69 -27.60
N GLY A 70 16.98 12.44 -26.73
CA GLY A 70 16.39 13.57 -26.02
C GLY A 70 15.51 13.22 -24.80
N PHE A 71 15.43 11.95 -24.37
CA PHE A 71 14.69 11.60 -23.17
C PHE A 71 15.25 10.40 -22.40
N VAL A 72 14.95 10.38 -21.10
CA VAL A 72 15.17 9.28 -20.17
C VAL A 72 14.00 9.22 -19.19
N MET A 73 13.54 8.01 -18.87
CA MET A 73 12.54 7.74 -17.85
C MET A 73 13.25 7.45 -16.52
N THR A 74 12.67 7.92 -15.41
CA THR A 74 13.27 7.79 -14.07
C THR A 74 12.24 7.35 -13.03
N GLY A 75 12.71 6.62 -12.01
CA GLY A 75 11.86 6.09 -10.95
C GLY A 75 10.68 5.26 -11.50
N ASP A 76 9.52 5.41 -10.88
CA ASP A 76 8.30 4.70 -11.24
C ASP A 76 7.95 4.89 -12.71
N SER A 77 8.22 6.05 -13.34
CA SER A 77 7.92 6.21 -14.77
C SER A 77 8.56 5.11 -15.64
N ALA A 78 9.74 4.59 -15.26
CA ALA A 78 10.41 3.51 -15.96
C ALA A 78 9.90 2.12 -15.56
N CYS A 79 9.84 1.83 -14.25
CA CYS A 79 9.54 0.51 -13.70
C CYS A 79 9.24 0.63 -12.21
N PHE A 80 8.37 -0.25 -11.70
CA PHE A 80 8.13 -0.42 -10.27
C PHE A 80 7.89 -1.91 -9.99
N VAL A 81 8.41 -2.41 -8.86
CA VAL A 81 8.32 -3.84 -8.46
C VAL A 81 7.39 -4.04 -7.28
#